data_AF-A0A4Y8KTR4-F1
#
_entry.id   AF-A0A4Y8KTR4-F1
#
_cell.length_a   1.000
_cell.length_b   1.000
_cell.length_c   1.000
_cell.angle_alpha   90.00
_cell.angle_beta   90.00
_cell.angle_gamma   90.00
#
_symmetry.space_group_name_H-M   'P 1'
#
loop_
_entity.id
_entity.type
_entity.pdbx_description
1 polymer ?
#
loop_
_entity_poly.entity_id
_entity_poly.type
_entity_poly.pdbx_seq_one_letter_code
_entity_poly.pdbx_strand_id
1 'polypeptide(L)'
;MESITFTEILTTYWSQTLILLGVLGYFGKRYFDSKDKKYEMHHSLFQNRAFDAIQNYLKLFSEVQHIWMYEANNLFHEIKTSSDVDKIISSKLFELDHAKIIVGLLTNEDIADTITKITNAQFRLFNVLLSVAIFKDSNSNVEFEYFSEDNISKEEALKRVLIEKQAEYWKARVEMSKEQDKCLQELKKQLSKAFFVKKIDGNFLERNE
;
A
#
# COMPACT_ATOMS: atom_id res chain seq x y z
N MET A 1 -17.83 81.58 -6.41
CA MET A 1 -17.82 80.11 -6.25
C MET A 1 -16.38 79.69 -6.40
N GLU A 2 -15.67 79.55 -5.27
CA GLU A 2 -14.30 79.04 -5.29
C GLU A 2 -14.36 77.56 -5.68
N SER A 3 -13.69 77.21 -6.78
CA SER A 3 -13.58 75.84 -7.23
C SER A 3 -12.67 75.10 -6.25
N ILE A 4 -13.27 74.27 -5.39
CA ILE A 4 -12.55 73.36 -4.51
C ILE A 4 -11.58 72.56 -5.38
N THR A 5 -10.28 72.71 -5.15
CA THR A 5 -9.29 72.01 -5.95
C THR A 5 -9.19 70.56 -5.47
N PHE A 6 -9.03 69.63 -6.41
CA PHE A 6 -8.94 68.19 -6.12
C PHE A 6 -7.87 67.87 -5.07
N THR A 7 -6.81 68.67 -5.04
CA THR A 7 -5.71 68.61 -4.08
C THR A 7 -6.15 68.89 -2.64
N GLU A 8 -7.07 69.84 -2.40
CA GLU A 8 -7.58 70.17 -1.06
C GLU A 8 -8.48 69.07 -0.49
N ILE A 9 -9.27 68.40 -1.33
CA ILE A 9 -10.08 67.24 -0.93
C ILE A 9 -9.16 66.09 -0.52
N LEU A 10 -8.09 65.87 -1.27
CA LEU A 10 -7.08 64.85 -0.99
C LEU A 10 -6.32 65.10 0.31
N THR A 11 -5.87 66.32 0.58
CA THR A 11 -5.19 66.65 1.84
C THR A 11 -6.13 66.64 3.04
N THR A 12 -7.38 67.07 2.88
CA THR A 12 -8.37 67.11 3.97
C THR A 12 -8.83 65.70 4.39
N TYR A 13 -8.98 64.79 3.43
CA TYR A 13 -9.51 63.43 3.68
C TYR A 13 -8.47 62.32 3.54
N TRP A 14 -7.17 62.67 3.58
CA TRP A 14 -6.08 61.71 3.42
C TRP A 14 -6.10 60.61 4.49
N SER A 15 -6.34 60.97 5.74
CA SER A 15 -6.41 60.03 6.87
C SER A 15 -7.54 59.02 6.70
N GLN A 16 -8.71 59.48 6.27
CA GLN A 16 -9.89 58.64 6.03
C GLN A 16 -9.66 57.70 4.84
N THR A 17 -9.02 58.19 3.78
CA THR A 17 -8.63 57.39 2.62
C THR A 17 -7.63 56.29 3.00
N LEU A 18 -6.63 56.61 3.83
CA LEU A 18 -5.67 55.63 4.36
C LEU A 18 -6.34 54.59 5.26
N ILE A 19 -7.27 55.01 6.13
CA ILE A 19 -8.03 54.08 6.99
C ILE A 19 -8.86 53.14 6.11
N LEU A 20 -9.55 53.65 5.08
CA LEU A 20 -10.34 52.83 4.17
C LEU A 20 -9.47 51.82 3.42
N LEU A 21 -8.33 52.25 2.87
CA LEU A 21 -7.36 51.36 2.22
C LEU A 21 -6.78 50.34 3.20
N GLY A 22 -6.52 50.73 4.45
CA GLY A 22 -6.05 49.83 5.50
C GLY A 22 -7.08 48.75 5.84
N VAL A 23 -8.37 49.12 5.93
CA VAL A 23 -9.47 48.20 6.16
C VAL A 23 -9.64 47.25 4.98
N LEU A 24 -9.64 47.76 3.75
CA LEU A 24 -9.70 46.94 2.54
C LEU A 24 -8.50 45.99 2.43
N GLY A 25 -7.29 46.47 2.72
CA GLY A 25 -6.08 45.67 2.75
C GLY A 25 -6.12 44.58 3.82
N TYR A 26 -6.64 44.89 5.01
CA TYR A 26 -6.86 43.92 6.08
C TYR A 26 -7.82 42.80 5.66
N PHE A 27 -8.97 43.15 5.07
CA PHE A 27 -9.92 42.16 4.58
C PHE A 27 -9.37 41.34 3.41
N GLY A 28 -8.66 41.98 2.49
CA GLY A 28 -7.96 41.32 1.38
C GLY A 28 -6.97 40.28 1.87
N LYS A 29 -6.05 40.67 2.77
CA LYS A 29 -5.10 39.75 3.40
C LYS A 29 -5.82 38.58 4.08
N ARG A 30 -6.84 38.87 4.89
CA ARG A 30 -7.58 37.82 5.63
C ARG A 30 -8.30 36.84 4.70
N TYR A 31 -8.74 37.29 3.53
CA TYR A 31 -9.32 36.43 2.51
C TYR A 31 -8.30 35.50 1.87
N PHE A 32 -7.13 36.02 1.47
CA PHE A 32 -6.04 35.20 0.91
C PHE A 32 -5.50 34.19 1.95
N ASP A 33 -5.21 34.64 3.18
CA ASP A 33 -4.77 33.76 4.27
C ASP A 33 -5.78 32.61 4.51
N SER A 34 -7.09 32.90 4.39
CA SER A 34 -8.15 31.89 4.54
C SER A 34 -8.21 30.91 3.37
N LYS A 35 -7.90 31.36 2.13
CA LYS A 35 -7.83 30.50 0.95
C LYS A 35 -6.64 29.57 1.03
N ASP A 36 -5.47 30.10 1.35
CA ASP A 36 -4.22 29.33 1.44
C ASP A 36 -4.35 28.27 2.54
N LYS A 37 -4.90 28.64 3.69
CA LYS A 37 -5.20 27.69 4.77
C LYS A 37 -6.16 26.57 4.36
N LYS A 38 -7.16 26.86 3.51
CA LYS A 38 -8.06 25.81 3.00
C LYS A 38 -7.33 24.86 2.04
N TYR A 39 -6.47 25.40 1.19
CA TYR A 39 -5.66 24.59 0.28
C TYR A 39 -4.69 23.69 1.05
N GLU A 40 -3.96 24.24 2.02
CA GLU A 40 -3.08 23.48 2.91
C GLU A 40 -3.84 22.39 3.67
N MET A 41 -5.03 22.69 4.18
CA MET A 41 -5.87 21.73 4.90
C MET A 41 -6.32 20.59 3.98
N HIS A 42 -6.74 20.88 2.75
CA HIS A 42 -7.08 19.84 1.78
C HIS A 42 -5.88 18.96 1.45
N HIS A 43 -4.70 19.56 1.26
CA HIS A 43 -3.47 18.83 0.98
C HIS A 43 -3.06 17.94 2.17
N SER A 44 -3.14 18.46 3.39
CA SER A 44 -2.87 17.71 4.62
C SER A 44 -3.86 16.55 4.80
N LEU A 45 -5.16 16.79 4.56
CA LEU A 45 -6.18 15.75 4.62
C LEU A 45 -5.93 14.63 3.60
N PHE A 46 -5.50 14.99 2.38
CA PHE A 46 -5.16 14.00 1.36
C PHE A 46 -3.93 13.17 1.77
N GLN A 47 -2.86 13.82 2.26
CA GLN A 47 -1.66 13.12 2.75
C GLN A 47 -1.97 12.17 3.91
N ASN A 48 -2.80 12.59 4.86
CA ASN A 48 -3.20 11.74 5.99
C ASN A 48 -3.98 10.52 5.50
N ARG A 49 -4.94 10.70 4.58
CA ARG A 49 -5.68 9.58 3.99
C ARG A 49 -4.79 8.62 3.20
N ALA A 50 -3.82 9.14 2.45
CA ALA A 50 -2.85 8.32 1.74
C ALA A 50 -2.00 7.49 2.73
N PHE A 51 -1.54 8.11 3.81
CA PHE A 51 -0.79 7.44 4.86
C PHE A 51 -1.61 6.35 5.56
N ASP A 52 -2.85 6.65 5.94
CA ASP A 52 -3.77 5.68 6.56
C ASP A 52 -4.02 4.47 5.63
N ALA A 53 -4.21 4.71 4.33
CA ALA A 53 -4.38 3.65 3.34
C ALA A 53 -3.14 2.74 3.25
N ILE A 54 -1.94 3.33 3.24
CA ILE A 54 -0.67 2.58 3.23
C ILE A 54 -0.51 1.78 4.51
N GLN A 55 -0.82 2.34 5.68
CA GLN A 55 -0.78 1.63 6.95
C GLN A 55 -1.75 0.45 6.98
N ASN A 56 -2.99 0.66 6.51
CA ASN A 56 -3.98 -0.41 6.41
C ASN A 56 -3.53 -1.53 5.47
N TYR A 57 -2.95 -1.17 4.32
CA TYR A 57 -2.35 -2.14 3.39
C TYR A 57 -1.23 -2.95 4.07
N LEU A 58 -0.28 -2.29 4.74
CA LEU A 58 0.84 -2.98 5.41
C LEU A 58 0.35 -3.91 6.54
N LYS A 59 -0.71 -3.51 7.26
CA LYS A 59 -1.34 -4.35 8.27
C LYS A 59 -1.92 -5.61 7.64
N LEU A 60 -2.75 -5.47 6.61
CA LEU A 60 -3.36 -6.60 5.90
C LEU A 60 -2.31 -7.51 5.25
N PHE A 61 -1.25 -6.92 4.71
CA PHE A 61 -0.13 -7.67 4.14
C PHE A 61 0.55 -8.56 5.20
N SER A 62 0.78 -8.02 6.40
CA SER A 62 1.34 -8.77 7.53
C SER A 62 0.41 -9.89 8.00
N GLU A 63 -0.90 -9.62 8.09
CA GLU A 63 -1.91 -10.64 8.42
C GLU A 63 -1.90 -11.79 7.42
N VAL A 64 -1.89 -11.47 6.11
CA VAL A 64 -1.80 -12.45 5.03
C VAL A 64 -0.51 -13.27 5.15
N GLN A 65 0.65 -12.64 5.36
CA GLN A 65 1.93 -13.35 5.60
C GLN A 65 1.87 -14.29 6.81
N HIS A 66 1.24 -13.88 7.90
CA HIS A 66 1.11 -14.72 9.08
C HIS A 66 0.22 -15.95 8.80
N ILE A 67 -0.92 -15.74 8.14
CA ILE A 67 -1.83 -16.82 7.72
C ILE A 67 -1.08 -17.79 6.80
N TRP A 68 -0.27 -17.30 5.87
CA TRP A 68 0.56 -18.16 5.01
C TRP A 68 1.47 -19.09 5.80
N MET A 69 2.19 -18.54 6.78
CA MET A 69 3.12 -19.32 7.59
C MET A 69 2.39 -20.39 8.38
N TYR A 70 1.23 -20.05 8.93
CA TYR A 70 0.42 -20.96 9.73
C TYR A 70 -0.24 -22.05 8.87
N GLU A 71 -0.90 -21.67 7.78
CA GLU A 71 -1.64 -22.58 6.92
C GLU A 71 -0.73 -23.51 6.11
N ALA A 72 0.43 -23.03 5.66
CA ALA A 72 1.41 -23.90 5.02
C ALA A 72 1.86 -25.02 5.97
N ASN A 73 2.16 -24.69 7.23
CA ASN A 73 2.54 -25.70 8.23
C ASN A 73 1.41 -26.70 8.48
N ASN A 74 0.16 -26.23 8.64
CA ASN A 74 -1.00 -27.11 8.86
C ASN A 74 -1.32 -28.00 7.65
N LEU A 75 -1.13 -27.47 6.43
CA LEU A 75 -1.32 -28.23 5.20
C LEU A 75 -0.30 -29.38 5.10
N PHE A 76 0.96 -29.13 5.45
CA PHE A 76 1.98 -30.19 5.43
C PHE A 76 1.82 -31.22 6.55
N HIS A 77 1.14 -30.87 7.66
CA HIS A 77 0.87 -31.76 8.78
C HIS A 77 -0.53 -32.41 8.78
N GLU A 78 -1.20 -32.45 7.62
CA GLU A 78 -2.43 -33.25 7.40
C GLU A 78 -3.71 -32.84 8.12
N ILE A 79 -3.82 -31.57 8.52
CA ILE A 79 -5.01 -31.10 9.25
C ILE A 79 -6.10 -30.53 8.31
N LYS A 80 -5.77 -30.13 7.07
CA LYS A 80 -6.67 -29.35 6.21
C LYS A 80 -6.76 -29.79 4.75
N THR A 81 -7.94 -29.63 4.19
CA THR A 81 -8.27 -29.82 2.76
C THR A 81 -8.00 -28.54 1.95
N SER A 82 -7.94 -28.66 0.62
CA SER A 82 -7.82 -27.51 -0.30
C SER A 82 -8.96 -26.51 -0.15
N SER A 83 -10.18 -26.97 0.12
CA SER A 83 -11.33 -26.09 0.35
C SER A 83 -11.18 -25.25 1.61
N ASP A 84 -10.58 -25.80 2.67
CA ASP A 84 -10.35 -25.07 3.92
C ASP A 84 -9.26 -24.01 3.74
N VAL A 85 -8.21 -24.35 2.98
CA VAL A 85 -7.12 -23.44 2.63
C VAL A 85 -7.64 -22.28 1.79
N ASP A 86 -8.41 -22.56 0.73
CA ASP A 86 -8.99 -21.54 -0.14
C ASP A 86 -9.89 -20.58 0.64
N LYS A 87 -10.81 -21.11 1.47
CA LYS A 87 -11.77 -20.29 2.22
C LYS A 87 -11.10 -19.29 3.18
N ILE A 88 -10.05 -19.73 3.88
CA ILE A 88 -9.35 -18.89 4.86
C ILE A 88 -8.50 -17.82 4.15
N ILE A 89 -7.80 -18.23 3.10
CA ILE A 89 -6.79 -17.39 2.46
C ILE A 89 -7.41 -16.42 1.45
N SER A 90 -8.38 -16.88 0.65
CA SER A 90 -8.99 -16.06 -0.41
C SER A 90 -9.70 -14.84 0.16
N SER A 91 -10.41 -14.96 1.28
CA SER A 91 -11.04 -13.80 1.95
C SER A 91 -10.03 -12.71 2.27
N LYS A 92 -8.85 -13.09 2.79
CA LYS A 92 -7.82 -12.14 3.18
C LYS A 92 -7.04 -11.57 2.00
N LEU A 93 -6.89 -12.35 0.93
CA LEU A 93 -6.34 -11.87 -0.34
C LEU A 93 -7.26 -10.83 -1.00
N PHE A 94 -8.58 -11.01 -0.94
CA PHE A 94 -9.54 -10.00 -1.43
C PHE A 94 -9.45 -8.69 -0.65
N GLU A 95 -9.35 -8.76 0.68
CA GLU A 95 -9.13 -7.57 1.53
C GLU A 95 -7.82 -6.85 1.15
N LEU A 96 -6.75 -7.59 0.93
CA LEU A 96 -5.45 -7.05 0.52
C LEU A 96 -5.52 -6.39 -0.87
N ASP A 97 -6.20 -7.03 -1.83
CA ASP A 97 -6.36 -6.50 -3.19
C ASP A 97 -7.19 -5.20 -3.21
N HIS A 98 -8.24 -5.14 -2.39
CA HIS A 98 -9.02 -3.93 -2.20
C HIS A 98 -8.16 -2.81 -1.58
N ALA A 99 -7.35 -3.12 -0.56
CA ALA A 99 -6.44 -2.15 0.03
C ALA A 99 -5.39 -1.64 -0.98
N LYS A 100 -4.86 -2.51 -1.85
CA LYS A 100 -3.98 -2.14 -2.97
C LYS A 100 -4.63 -1.10 -3.88
N ILE A 101 -5.89 -1.30 -4.26
CA ILE A 101 -6.65 -0.35 -5.11
C ILE A 101 -6.78 1.02 -4.41
N ILE A 102 -7.16 1.03 -3.13
CA ILE A 102 -7.30 2.28 -2.37
C ILE A 102 -5.97 3.04 -2.32
N VAL A 103 -4.85 2.35 -2.09
CA VAL A 103 -3.53 2.99 -2.12
C VAL A 103 -3.25 3.58 -3.50
N GLY A 104 -3.50 2.84 -4.58
CA GLY A 104 -3.33 3.34 -5.94
C GLY A 104 -4.14 4.60 -6.28
N LEU A 105 -5.30 4.80 -5.65
CA LEU A 105 -6.11 6.02 -5.82
C LEU A 105 -5.58 7.22 -5.03
N LEU A 106 -4.82 6.99 -3.96
CA LEU A 106 -4.41 8.02 -3.00
C LEU A 106 -2.91 8.33 -3.04
N THR A 107 -2.12 7.55 -3.77
CA THR A 107 -0.66 7.73 -3.89
C THR A 107 -0.23 8.02 -5.31
N ASN A 108 1.05 8.32 -5.48
CA ASN A 108 1.66 8.40 -6.81
C ASN A 108 1.78 7.02 -7.45
N GLU A 109 2.05 7.03 -8.77
CA GLU A 109 2.18 5.83 -9.59
C GLU A 109 3.32 4.91 -9.12
N ASP A 110 4.48 5.48 -8.72
CA ASP A 110 5.63 4.71 -8.24
C ASP A 110 5.33 3.84 -7.01
N ILE A 111 4.61 4.41 -6.03
CA ILE A 111 4.19 3.69 -4.80
C ILE A 111 3.14 2.64 -5.16
N ALA A 112 2.18 2.98 -6.01
CA ALA A 112 1.12 2.08 -6.46
C ALA A 112 1.68 0.86 -7.21
N ASP A 113 2.66 1.08 -8.09
CA ASP A 113 3.36 0.04 -8.83
C ASP A 113 4.15 -0.89 -7.91
N THR A 114 4.83 -0.33 -6.92
CA THR A 114 5.60 -1.11 -5.94
C THR A 114 4.68 -2.00 -5.11
N ILE A 115 3.56 -1.45 -4.64
CA ILE A 115 2.54 -2.20 -3.89
C ILE A 115 1.87 -3.27 -4.76
N THR A 116 1.63 -2.99 -6.04
CA THR A 116 1.09 -3.96 -6.99
C THR A 116 2.06 -5.14 -7.19
N LYS A 117 3.36 -4.88 -7.34
CA LYS A 117 4.38 -5.95 -7.44
C LYS A 117 4.41 -6.82 -6.19
N ILE A 118 4.39 -6.22 -5.00
CA ILE A 118 4.35 -6.94 -3.72
C ILE A 118 3.11 -7.82 -3.63
N THR A 119 1.94 -7.28 -3.99
CA THR A 119 0.66 -7.99 -3.95
C THR A 119 0.63 -9.16 -4.94
N ASN A 120 1.09 -8.94 -6.17
CA ASN A 120 1.17 -9.99 -7.19
C ASN A 120 2.10 -11.14 -6.78
N ALA A 121 3.21 -10.83 -6.10
CA ALA A 121 4.06 -11.85 -5.53
C ALA A 121 3.27 -12.71 -4.53
N GLN A 122 2.51 -12.11 -3.60
CA GLN A 122 1.67 -12.85 -2.65
C GLN A 122 0.65 -13.76 -3.33
N PHE A 123 -0.01 -13.30 -4.40
CA PHE A 123 -0.93 -14.13 -5.18
C PHE A 123 -0.24 -15.33 -5.85
N ARG A 124 1.02 -15.17 -6.32
CA ARG A 124 1.77 -16.31 -6.87
C ARG A 124 2.03 -17.38 -5.81
N LEU A 125 2.42 -16.97 -4.60
CA LEU A 125 2.63 -17.91 -3.49
C LEU A 125 1.34 -18.66 -3.12
N PHE A 126 0.19 -17.98 -3.19
CA PHE A 126 -1.11 -18.63 -3.03
C PHE A 126 -1.33 -19.72 -4.04
N ASN A 127 -1.18 -19.41 -5.32
CA ASN A 127 -1.45 -20.37 -6.38
C ASN A 127 -0.54 -21.60 -6.24
N VAL A 128 0.72 -21.41 -5.79
CA VAL A 128 1.61 -22.53 -5.48
C VAL A 128 1.08 -23.33 -4.29
N LEU A 129 0.74 -22.71 -3.15
CA LEU A 129 0.22 -23.44 -1.99
C LEU A 129 -1.08 -24.17 -2.29
N LEU A 130 -2.00 -23.54 -3.01
CA LEU A 130 -3.26 -24.13 -3.43
C LEU A 130 -3.02 -25.33 -4.36
N SER A 131 -2.02 -25.25 -5.26
CA SER A 131 -1.66 -26.40 -6.11
C SER A 131 -1.17 -27.60 -5.30
N VAL A 132 -0.42 -27.35 -4.21
CA VAL A 132 0.00 -28.39 -3.26
C VAL A 132 -1.22 -28.98 -2.54
N ALA A 133 -2.16 -28.12 -2.11
CA ALA A 133 -3.36 -28.57 -1.42
C ALA A 133 -4.28 -29.39 -2.32
N ILE A 134 -4.50 -28.96 -3.57
CA ILE A 134 -5.29 -29.68 -4.57
C ILE A 134 -4.66 -31.04 -4.89
N PHE A 135 -3.34 -31.08 -5.07
CA PHE A 135 -2.63 -32.35 -5.31
C PHE A 135 -2.89 -33.34 -4.17
N LYS A 136 -2.82 -32.87 -2.93
CA LYS A 136 -3.07 -33.67 -1.74
C LYS A 136 -4.51 -34.22 -1.67
N ASP A 137 -5.50 -33.38 -1.93
CA ASP A 137 -6.91 -33.78 -1.94
C ASP A 137 -7.22 -34.76 -3.07
N SER A 138 -6.71 -34.49 -4.28
CA SER A 138 -6.95 -35.33 -5.47
C SER A 138 -6.38 -36.75 -5.34
N ASN A 139 -5.29 -36.92 -4.60
CA ASN A 139 -4.66 -38.23 -4.36
C ASN A 139 -5.44 -39.15 -3.42
N SER A 140 -6.58 -38.71 -2.87
CA SER A 140 -7.59 -39.63 -2.33
C SER A 140 -8.23 -40.50 -3.42
N ASN A 141 -8.11 -40.13 -4.71
CA ASN A 141 -8.79 -40.80 -5.84
C ASN A 141 -7.92 -41.00 -7.12
N VAL A 142 -6.62 -40.68 -7.12
CA VAL A 142 -5.77 -40.83 -8.33
C VAL A 142 -5.16 -42.25 -8.41
N GLU A 143 -5.43 -42.95 -9.52
CA GLU A 143 -4.67 -44.11 -9.98
C GLU A 143 -3.39 -43.60 -10.67
N PHE A 144 -2.23 -43.96 -10.13
CA PHE A 144 -0.95 -43.57 -10.70
C PHE A 144 -0.57 -44.57 -11.81
N GLU A 145 -0.59 -44.11 -13.06
CA GLU A 145 -0.19 -44.90 -14.24
C GLU A 145 1.34 -45.01 -14.42
N TYR A 146 2.14 -44.36 -13.56
CA TYR A 146 3.57 -44.15 -13.77
C TYR A 146 4.46 -44.63 -12.62
N PHE A 147 4.44 -45.92 -12.25
CA PHE A 147 5.50 -46.51 -11.40
C PHE A 147 5.74 -48.00 -11.72
N SER A 148 5.82 -48.37 -13.01
CA SER A 148 6.08 -49.78 -13.41
C SER A 148 7.55 -50.16 -13.49
N GLU A 149 8.50 -49.21 -13.36
CA GLU A 149 9.93 -49.49 -13.55
C GLU A 149 10.73 -49.61 -12.25
N ASP A 150 10.31 -48.94 -11.18
CA ASP A 150 10.91 -49.06 -9.85
C ASP A 150 9.88 -49.77 -8.94
N ASN A 151 10.28 -50.84 -8.23
CA ASN A 151 9.46 -51.59 -7.26
C ASN A 151 9.08 -50.75 -6.01
N ILE A 152 8.61 -49.53 -6.19
CA ILE A 152 8.28 -48.57 -5.15
C ILE A 152 6.78 -48.67 -4.89
N SER A 153 6.39 -48.75 -3.62
CA SER A 153 4.97 -48.76 -3.27
C SER A 153 4.29 -47.45 -3.67
N LYS A 154 3.00 -47.49 -4.01
CA LYS A 154 2.18 -46.29 -4.31
C LYS A 154 2.32 -45.20 -3.22
N GLU A 155 2.42 -45.61 -1.96
CA GLU A 155 2.59 -44.72 -0.82
C GLU A 155 3.95 -43.98 -0.84
N GLU A 156 5.02 -44.68 -1.21
CA GLU A 156 6.36 -44.13 -1.24
C GLU A 156 6.60 -43.22 -2.45
N ALA A 157 5.97 -43.54 -3.59
CA ALA A 157 5.87 -42.64 -4.74
C ALA A 157 5.12 -41.34 -4.39
N LEU A 158 3.98 -41.44 -3.70
CA LEU A 158 3.21 -40.29 -3.22
C LEU A 158 4.02 -39.39 -2.28
N LYS A 159 4.74 -40.00 -1.33
CA LYS A 159 5.64 -39.28 -0.42
C LYS A 159 6.71 -38.50 -1.19
N ARG A 160 7.30 -39.08 -2.24
CA ARG A 160 8.29 -38.38 -3.08
C ARG A 160 7.70 -37.16 -3.79
N VAL A 161 6.55 -37.30 -4.45
CA VAL A 161 5.91 -36.16 -5.14
C VAL A 161 5.49 -35.08 -4.15
N LEU A 162 5.01 -35.44 -2.96
CA LEU A 162 4.69 -34.47 -1.90
C LEU A 162 5.95 -33.70 -1.44
N ILE A 163 7.07 -34.40 -1.23
CA ILE A 163 8.35 -33.79 -0.87
C ILE A 163 8.84 -32.83 -1.96
N GLU A 164 8.74 -33.22 -3.23
CA GLU A 164 9.10 -32.36 -4.37
C GLU A 164 8.24 -31.09 -4.42
N LYS A 165 6.92 -31.23 -4.24
CA LYS A 165 5.98 -30.11 -4.20
C LYS A 165 6.22 -29.19 -3.00
N GLN A 166 6.57 -29.75 -1.86
CA GLN A 166 6.96 -28.98 -0.67
C GLN A 166 8.26 -28.22 -0.91
N ALA A 167 9.26 -28.85 -1.54
CA ALA A 167 10.52 -28.20 -1.90
C ALA A 167 10.30 -27.06 -2.92
N GLU A 168 9.43 -27.26 -3.90
CA GLU A 168 9.02 -26.25 -4.89
C GLU A 168 8.40 -25.03 -4.20
N TYR A 169 7.49 -25.24 -3.23
CA TYR A 169 6.91 -24.18 -2.42
C TYR A 169 7.96 -23.39 -1.62
N TRP A 170 8.86 -24.08 -0.90
CA TRP A 170 9.88 -23.40 -0.09
C TRP A 170 10.88 -22.63 -0.95
N LYS A 171 11.24 -23.15 -2.12
CA LYS A 171 12.08 -22.45 -3.09
C LYS A 171 11.41 -21.17 -3.59
N ALA A 172 10.15 -21.26 -4.03
CA ALA A 172 9.37 -20.11 -4.46
C ALA A 172 9.25 -19.06 -3.36
N ARG A 173 9.04 -19.49 -2.10
CA ARG A 173 8.99 -18.60 -0.94
C ARG A 173 10.29 -17.86 -0.68
N VAL A 174 11.44 -18.54 -0.77
CA VAL A 174 12.76 -17.92 -0.58
C VAL A 174 13.04 -16.89 -1.67
N GLU A 175 12.76 -17.22 -2.93
CA GLU A 175 12.93 -16.32 -4.06
C GLU A 175 12.03 -15.08 -3.90
N MET A 176 10.77 -15.29 -3.56
CA MET A 176 9.83 -14.20 -3.31
C MET A 176 10.20 -13.34 -2.11
N SER A 177 10.71 -13.91 -1.01
CA SER A 177 11.13 -13.13 0.15
C SER A 177 12.21 -12.11 -0.24
N LYS A 178 13.16 -12.49 -1.10
CA LYS A 178 14.20 -11.58 -1.59
C LYS A 178 13.62 -10.45 -2.45
N GLU A 179 12.67 -10.78 -3.33
CA GLU A 179 11.99 -9.79 -4.17
C GLU A 179 11.12 -8.85 -3.33
N GLN A 180 10.40 -9.38 -2.34
CA GLN A 180 9.59 -8.61 -1.40
C GLN A 180 10.45 -7.68 -0.55
N ASP A 181 11.57 -8.15 0.01
CA ASP A 181 12.49 -7.32 0.78
C ASP A 181 13.01 -6.16 -0.07
N LYS A 182 13.40 -6.42 -1.32
CA LYS A 182 13.81 -5.38 -2.26
C LYS A 182 12.70 -4.35 -2.50
N CYS A 183 11.47 -4.81 -2.73
CA CYS A 183 10.33 -3.92 -2.94
C CYS A 183 9.96 -3.13 -1.67
N LEU A 184 10.06 -3.73 -0.49
CA LEU A 184 9.81 -3.06 0.79
C LEU A 184 10.89 -2.00 1.11
N GLN A 185 12.15 -2.26 0.76
CA GLN A 185 13.20 -1.24 0.89
C GLN A 185 12.97 -0.07 -0.07
N GLU A 186 12.56 -0.34 -1.31
CA GLU A 186 12.22 0.71 -2.26
C GLU A 186 10.98 1.49 -1.81
N LEU A 187 9.93 0.81 -1.34
CA LEU A 187 8.75 1.45 -0.76
C LEU A 187 9.14 2.33 0.42
N LYS A 188 9.95 1.84 1.36
CA LYS A 188 10.45 2.63 2.50
C LYS A 188 11.18 3.90 2.05
N LYS A 189 11.99 3.80 0.99
CA LYS A 189 12.72 4.93 0.40
C LYS A 189 11.79 5.92 -0.32
N GLN A 190 10.74 5.43 -1.00
CA GLN A 190 9.73 6.28 -1.62
C GLN A 190 8.89 7.01 -0.56
N LEU A 191 8.45 6.29 0.48
CA LEU A 191 7.73 6.87 1.61
C LEU A 191 8.57 7.90 2.37
N SER A 192 9.87 7.65 2.54
CA SER A 192 10.76 8.62 3.18
C SER A 192 10.84 9.91 2.37
N LYS A 193 10.92 9.84 1.04
CA LYS A 193 10.88 11.02 0.17
C LYS A 193 9.53 11.73 0.17
N ALA A 194 8.43 10.97 0.12
CA ALA A 194 7.08 11.52 -0.04
C ALA A 194 6.55 12.17 1.25
N PHE A 195 6.88 11.60 2.41
CA PHE A 195 6.28 12.00 3.69
C PHE A 195 7.26 12.64 4.67
N PHE A 196 8.58 12.45 4.54
CA PHE A 196 9.54 13.10 5.41
C PHE A 196 10.17 14.30 4.72
N VAL A 197 9.72 15.49 5.13
CA VAL A 197 10.44 16.74 4.85
C VAL A 197 11.82 16.63 5.48
N LYS A 198 12.85 16.88 4.67
CA LYS A 198 14.25 16.90 5.10
C LYS A 198 14.35 17.81 6.32
N LYS A 199 14.65 17.23 7.49
CA LYS A 199 14.96 18.01 8.69
C LYS A 199 16.32 18.68 8.43
N ILE A 200 16.30 19.89 7.87
CA ILE A 200 17.48 20.74 7.77
C ILE A 200 17.41 21.69 8.96
N ASP A 201 18.23 21.42 9.97
CA ASP A 201 18.74 22.38 10.97
C ASP A 201 17.78 23.51 11.39
N GLY A 202 16.72 23.15 12.11
CA GLY A 202 16.00 24.06 13.01
C GLY A 202 15.08 25.10 12.38
N ASN A 203 15.01 25.23 11.05
CA ASN A 203 14.08 26.14 10.38
C ASN A 203 13.19 25.36 9.41
N PHE A 204 11.87 25.42 9.63
CA PHE A 204 10.88 25.04 8.63
C PHE A 204 11.02 26.02 7.45
N LEU A 205 11.57 25.56 6.33
CA LEU A 205 11.52 26.28 5.07
C LEU A 205 10.70 25.50 4.03
N GLU A 206 10.01 26.31 3.25
CA GLU A 206 9.04 26.02 2.21
C GLU A 206 9.51 24.91 1.25
N ARG A 207 8.54 24.07 0.82
CA ARG A 207 8.75 23.09 -0.24
C ARG A 207 9.17 23.81 -1.51
N ASN A 208 10.27 23.35 -2.12
CA ASN A 208 10.61 23.70 -3.49
C ASN A 208 9.42 23.36 -4.41
N GLU A 209 9.02 24.37 -5.18
CA GLU A 209 8.16 24.25 -6.37
C GLU A 209 8.73 23.23 -7.38
#